data_AF-A0A419DNJ6-F1
#
_entry.id   AF-A0A419DNJ6-F1
#
_cell.length_a   1.000
_cell.length_b   1.000
_cell.length_c   1.000
_cell.angle_alpha   90.00
_cell.angle_beta   90.00
_cell.angle_gamma   90.00
#
_symmetry.space_group_name_H-M   'P 1'
#
loop_
_entity.id
_entity.type
_entity.pdbx_description
1 polymer ?
#
loop_
_entity_poly.entity_id
_entity_poly.type
_entity_poly.pdbx_seq_one_letter_code
_entity_poly.pdbx_strand_id
1 'polypeptide(L)'
;MKKSFKQGLILGGVVTLSALAIKRYQQSCSKDQSISHTAELDQRPSVDAKTDETEVGLTQLDSIQRADWQANGFPQTHAELERLEKEENQ
;
A
#
# COMPACT_ATOMS: atom_id res chain seq x y z
N MET A 1 58.97 17.36 21.11
CA MET A 1 57.83 16.67 20.45
C MET A 1 56.63 17.62 20.44
N LYS A 2 56.15 18.06 19.28
CA LYS A 2 54.94 18.91 19.17
C LYS A 2 54.10 18.38 18.00
N LYS A 3 53.27 17.37 18.25
CA LYS A 3 52.35 16.82 17.24
C LYS A 3 51.15 17.76 17.14
N SER A 4 50.95 18.32 15.95
CA SER A 4 49.97 19.39 15.67
C SER A 4 48.53 18.86 15.76
N PHE A 5 47.73 19.54 16.56
CA PHE A 5 46.34 19.26 16.96
C PHE A 5 45.30 19.31 15.81
N LYS A 6 45.72 19.36 14.54
CA LYS A 6 44.85 19.64 13.39
C LYS A 6 44.20 18.40 12.74
N GLN A 7 44.60 17.19 13.13
CA GLN A 7 44.10 15.95 12.52
C GLN A 7 42.80 15.41 13.16
N GLY A 8 42.43 15.87 14.37
CA GLY A 8 41.25 15.38 15.08
C GLY A 8 39.90 15.94 14.58
N LEU A 9 39.91 17.05 13.85
CA LEU A 9 38.66 17.76 13.48
C LEU A 9 38.00 17.20 12.21
N ILE A 10 38.77 16.61 11.28
CA ILE A 10 38.26 16.17 9.98
C ILE A 10 37.57 14.80 10.05
N LEU A 11 38.01 13.91 10.96
CA LEU A 11 37.44 12.57 11.12
C LEU A 11 36.10 12.56 11.87
N GLY A 12 35.83 13.55 12.74
CA GLY A 12 34.54 13.65 13.46
C GLY A 12 33.36 14.14 12.60
N GLY A 13 33.63 14.97 11.59
CA GLY A 13 32.60 15.53 10.71
C GLY A 13 32.01 14.53 9.71
N VAL A 14 32.82 13.60 9.19
CA VAL A 14 32.35 12.63 8.18
C VAL A 14 31.47 11.52 8.80
N VAL A 15 31.83 11.04 9.99
CA VAL A 15 31.06 9.99 10.70
C VAL A 15 29.70 10.51 11.18
N THR A 16 29.62 11.77 11.61
CA THR A 16 28.35 12.34 12.07
C THR A 16 27.38 12.61 10.92
N LEU A 17 27.88 13.03 9.75
CA LEU A 17 27.04 13.23 8.56
C LEU A 17 26.46 11.91 8.02
N SER A 18 27.25 10.83 7.99
CA SER A 18 26.77 9.52 7.51
C SER A 18 25.74 8.89 8.44
N ALA A 19 25.92 8.98 9.77
CA ALA A 19 24.93 8.51 10.74
C ALA A 19 23.60 9.27 10.64
N LEU A 20 23.64 10.59 10.41
CA LEU A 20 22.43 11.40 10.23
C LEU A 20 21.68 11.02 8.94
N ALA A 21 22.41 10.78 7.85
CA ALA A 21 21.85 10.38 6.56
C ALA A 21 21.18 8.99 6.64
N ILE A 22 21.84 8.03 7.28
CA ILE A 22 21.30 6.67 7.49
C ILE A 22 20.04 6.72 8.36
N LYS A 23 20.05 7.49 9.46
CA LYS A 23 18.87 7.64 10.33
C LYS A 23 17.69 8.29 9.58
N ARG A 24 17.94 9.32 8.76
CA ARG A 24 16.92 9.95 7.91
C ARG A 24 16.36 9.00 6.85
N TYR A 25 17.22 8.18 6.25
CA TYR A 25 16.82 7.17 5.27
C TYR A 25 15.95 6.09 5.92
N GLN A 26 16.39 5.52 7.04
CA GLN A 26 15.60 4.55 7.82
C GLN A 26 14.26 5.12 8.25
N GLN A 27 14.22 6.37 8.75
CA GLN A 27 12.96 7.02 9.14
C GLN A 27 12.02 7.31 7.94
N SER A 28 12.56 7.43 6.72
CA SER A 28 11.75 7.58 5.51
C SER A 28 11.19 6.24 5.03
N CYS A 29 11.94 5.14 5.18
CA CYS A 29 11.47 3.78 4.90
C CYS A 29 10.47 3.29 5.96
N SER A 30 10.59 3.74 7.21
CA SER A 30 9.64 3.46 8.30
C SER A 30 8.43 4.38 8.29
N LYS A 31 8.24 5.19 7.23
CA LYS A 31 6.96 5.85 6.97
C LYS A 31 6.01 4.79 6.40
N ASP A 32 5.72 3.86 7.29
CA ASP A 32 4.69 2.85 7.22
C ASP A 32 3.42 3.57 6.76
N GLN A 33 3.08 3.40 5.48
CA GLN A 33 1.75 3.71 4.98
C GLN A 33 0.84 2.73 5.72
N SER A 34 0.41 3.15 6.90
CA SER A 34 -0.28 2.28 7.81
C SER A 34 -1.52 1.73 7.11
N ILE A 35 -1.76 0.44 7.37
CA ILE A 35 -2.97 -0.32 7.04
C ILE A 35 -4.27 0.41 7.49
N SER A 36 -4.16 1.53 8.23
CA SER A 36 -5.26 2.44 8.54
C SER A 36 -5.94 3.03 7.30
N HIS A 37 -5.21 3.30 6.21
CA HIS A 37 -5.84 3.88 5.01
C HIS A 37 -6.80 2.91 4.32
N THR A 38 -6.52 1.61 4.36
CA THR A 38 -7.41 0.58 3.77
C THR A 38 -8.71 0.40 4.55
N ALA A 39 -8.67 0.49 5.89
CA ALA A 39 -9.88 0.35 6.71
C ALA A 39 -10.90 1.48 6.49
N GLU A 40 -10.41 2.66 6.09
CA GLU A 40 -11.27 3.79 5.75
C GLU A 40 -11.89 3.62 4.36
N LEU A 41 -11.14 3.08 3.40
CA LEU A 41 -11.64 2.82 2.04
C LEU A 41 -12.69 1.70 2.01
N ASP A 42 -12.58 0.73 2.90
CA ASP A 42 -13.52 -0.38 3.06
C ASP A 42 -14.89 0.06 3.60
N GLN A 43 -14.97 1.20 4.30
CA GLN A 43 -16.24 1.69 4.87
C GLN A 43 -16.96 2.69 3.95
N ARG A 44 -16.26 3.23 2.95
CA ARG A 44 -16.82 4.23 2.05
C ARG A 44 -17.34 3.56 0.77
N PRO A 45 -18.48 4.03 0.23
CA PRO A 45 -18.95 3.54 -1.06
C PRO A 45 -18.00 3.93 -2.20
N SER A 46 -18.04 3.13 -3.28
CA SER A 46 -17.36 3.43 -4.54
C SER A 46 -17.76 4.81 -5.08
N VAL A 47 -16.78 5.54 -5.62
CA VAL A 47 -16.99 6.87 -6.21
C VAL A 47 -17.83 6.76 -7.48
N ASP A 48 -17.65 5.67 -8.20
CA ASP A 48 -18.25 5.44 -9.51
C ASP A 48 -19.64 4.79 -9.44
N ALA A 49 -20.13 4.46 -8.23
CA ALA A 49 -21.45 3.88 -7.99
C ALA A 49 -22.63 4.73 -8.53
N LYS A 50 -22.41 6.01 -8.81
CA LYS A 50 -23.44 6.90 -9.41
C LYS A 50 -23.49 6.82 -10.94
N THR A 51 -22.44 6.32 -11.56
CA THR A 51 -22.21 6.34 -13.00
C THR A 51 -22.09 4.94 -13.60
N ASP A 52 -21.70 3.95 -12.82
CA ASP A 52 -21.59 2.55 -13.21
C ASP A 52 -22.45 1.68 -12.28
N GLU A 53 -23.45 1.00 -12.86
CA GLU A 53 -24.33 0.10 -12.12
C GLU A 53 -23.57 -1.07 -11.49
N THR A 54 -22.45 -1.49 -12.09
CA THR A 54 -21.62 -2.56 -11.57
C THR A 54 -20.83 -2.12 -10.32
N GLU A 55 -20.69 -0.82 -10.09
CA GLU A 55 -20.07 -0.19 -8.90
C GLU A 55 -21.05 0.05 -7.76
N VAL A 56 -22.36 -0.14 -8.00
CA VAL A 56 -23.38 -0.01 -6.96
C VAL A 56 -23.20 -1.13 -5.93
N GLY A 57 -23.05 -0.73 -4.67
CA GLY A 57 -22.87 -1.65 -3.55
C GLY A 57 -21.42 -2.04 -3.26
N LEU A 58 -20.47 -1.66 -4.12
CA LEU A 58 -19.04 -1.83 -3.82
C LEU A 58 -18.51 -0.75 -2.88
N THR A 59 -17.57 -1.15 -2.03
CA THR A 59 -16.75 -0.20 -1.29
C THR A 59 -15.68 0.42 -2.20
N GLN A 60 -15.05 1.49 -1.73
CA GLN A 60 -13.95 2.13 -2.45
C GLN A 60 -12.74 1.18 -2.57
N LEU A 61 -12.53 0.33 -1.57
CA LEU A 61 -11.50 -0.71 -1.61
C LEU A 61 -11.83 -1.79 -2.65
N ASP A 62 -13.08 -2.26 -2.69
CA ASP A 62 -13.53 -3.28 -3.65
C ASP A 62 -13.41 -2.77 -5.09
N SER A 63 -13.77 -1.51 -5.34
CA SER A 63 -13.63 -0.87 -6.65
C SER A 63 -12.18 -0.85 -7.13
N ILE A 64 -11.22 -0.52 -6.24
CA ILE A 64 -9.79 -0.53 -6.55
C ILE A 64 -9.29 -1.94 -6.87
N GLN A 65 -9.74 -2.95 -6.12
CA GLN A 65 -9.27 -4.34 -6.26
C GLN A 65 -10.04 -5.15 -7.31
N ARG A 66 -11.12 -4.60 -7.87
CA ARG A 66 -12.00 -5.26 -8.83
C ARG A 66 -11.26 -5.87 -10.01
N ALA A 67 -10.31 -5.13 -10.60
CA ALA A 67 -9.55 -5.62 -11.74
C ALA A 67 -8.74 -6.89 -11.39
N ASP A 68 -8.16 -6.93 -10.19
CA ASP A 68 -7.42 -8.07 -9.69
C ASP A 68 -8.35 -9.25 -9.38
N TRP A 69 -9.52 -9.01 -8.82
CA TRP A 69 -10.53 -10.04 -8.56
C TRP A 69 -11.10 -10.65 -9.85
N GLN A 70 -11.35 -9.82 -10.87
CA GLN A 70 -11.77 -10.27 -12.20
C GLN A 70 -10.67 -11.09 -12.89
N ALA A 71 -9.40 -10.70 -12.72
CA ALA A 71 -8.26 -11.45 -13.26
C ALA A 71 -8.06 -12.80 -12.55
N ASN A 72 -8.38 -12.87 -11.26
CA ASN A 72 -8.31 -14.09 -10.46
C ASN A 72 -9.49 -15.06 -10.69
N GLY A 73 -10.43 -14.70 -11.58
CA GLY A 73 -11.40 -15.64 -12.13
C GLY A 73 -12.72 -15.75 -11.35
N PHE A 74 -13.12 -14.71 -10.60
CA PHE A 74 -14.51 -14.64 -10.14
C PHE A 74 -15.45 -14.48 -11.36
N PRO A 75 -16.61 -15.17 -11.40
CA PRO A 75 -17.53 -15.11 -12.53
C PRO A 75 -17.87 -13.68 -12.97
N GLN A 76 -17.51 -13.32 -14.21
CA GLN A 76 -17.85 -12.01 -14.76
C GLN A 76 -19.32 -11.92 -15.22
N THR A 77 -20.07 -13.04 -15.24
CA THR A 77 -21.42 -13.09 -15.79
C THR A 77 -22.40 -13.80 -14.86
N HIS A 78 -23.67 -13.40 -14.95
CA HIS A 78 -24.77 -13.99 -14.17
C HIS A 78 -24.93 -15.50 -14.43
N ALA A 79 -24.68 -15.95 -15.66
CA ALA A 79 -24.73 -17.37 -16.02
C ALA A 79 -23.62 -18.19 -15.33
N GLU A 80 -22.45 -17.59 -15.16
CA GLU A 80 -21.30 -18.23 -14.53
C GLU A 80 -21.45 -18.25 -12.99
N LEU A 81 -22.06 -17.21 -12.41
CA LEU A 81 -22.50 -17.23 -11.00
C LEU A 81 -23.51 -18.35 -10.73
N GLU A 82 -24.55 -18.45 -11.56
CA GLU A 82 -25.59 -19.47 -11.40
C GLU A 82 -25.04 -20.89 -11.56
N ARG A 83 -24.02 -21.07 -12.42
CA ARG A 83 -23.30 -22.34 -12.56
C ARG A 83 -22.54 -22.70 -11.29
N LEU A 84 -21.76 -21.76 -10.72
CA LEU A 84 -21.01 -22.01 -9.48
C LEU A 84 -21.92 -22.27 -8.28
N GLU A 85 -23.03 -21.53 -8.15
CA GLU A 85 -24.01 -21.72 -7.06
C GLU A 85 -24.69 -23.10 -7.14
N LYS A 86 -24.90 -23.63 -8.35
CA LYS A 86 -25.37 -25.01 -8.56
C LYS A 86 -24.30 -26.06 -8.25
N GLU A 87 -23.02 -25.76 -8.48
CA GLU A 87 -21.90 -26.65 -8.18
C GLU A 87 -21.54 -26.68 -6.69
N GLU A 88 -21.73 -25.58 -5.96
CA GLU A 88 -21.51 -25.51 -4.50
C GLU A 88 -22.59 -26.28 -3.70
N ASN A 89 -23.83 -26.29 -4.21
CA ASN A 89 -24.97 -26.93 -3.55
C ASN A 89 -25.14 -28.43 -3.88
N GLN A 90 -24.13 -29.07 -4.52
CA GLN A 90 -24.07 -30.51 -4.81
C GLN A 90 -23.10 -31.24 -3.90
#